data_AF-A0A353N7D5-F1
#
_entry.id   AF-A0A353N7D5-F1
#
_cell.length_a   1.000
_cell.length_b   1.000
_cell.length_c   1.000
_cell.angle_alpha   90.00
_cell.angle_beta   90.00
_cell.angle_gamma   90.00
#
_symmetry.space_group_name_H-M   'P 1'
#
loop_
_entity.id
_entity.type
_entity.pdbx_description
1 polymer ?
#
loop_
_entity_poly.entity_id
_entity_poly.type
_entity_poly.pdbx_seq_one_letter_code
_entity_poly.pdbx_strand_id
1 'polypeptide(L)'
;MAYLSIARCGSYERREVEQAVNKCLRELGGLERFISAGQRVLVKPNLLAADPPEKGTDTHPEVVRAVLKEILAIGAQPIVGDSPGLGSLSRVAEKAGIACICRELKVPLGTFNQEVQVRTAPEGKILKSFPLVKEMTE
;
A
#
# COMPACT_ATOMS: atom_id res chain seq x y z
N MET A 1 -6.91 23.97 2.62
CA MET A 1 -7.24 23.79 1.19
C MET A 1 -6.80 22.38 0.81
N ALA A 2 -7.71 21.54 0.30
CA ALA A 2 -7.38 20.17 -0.09
C ALA A 2 -6.86 20.15 -1.53
N TYR A 3 -5.77 19.42 -1.77
CA TYR A 3 -5.20 19.25 -3.12
C TYR A 3 -5.69 17.93 -3.71
N LEU A 4 -6.11 17.97 -4.97
CA LEU A 4 -6.57 16.83 -5.74
C LEU A 4 -5.76 16.76 -7.04
N SER A 5 -5.27 15.56 -7.39
CA SER A 5 -4.66 15.29 -8.68
C SER A 5 -5.36 14.11 -9.34
N ILE A 6 -5.58 14.21 -10.66
CA ILE A 6 -6.26 13.21 -11.48
C ILE A 6 -5.46 13.03 -12.78
N ALA A 7 -5.10 11.79 -13.09
CA ALA A 7 -4.49 11.40 -14.36
C ALA A 7 -5.32 10.34 -15.07
N ARG A 8 -5.44 10.46 -16.40
CA ARG A 8 -6.06 9.42 -17.23
C ARG A 8 -5.10 8.23 -17.36
N CYS A 9 -5.61 7.03 -17.09
CA CYS A 9 -4.94 5.75 -17.34
C CYS A 9 -5.88 4.91 -18.21
N GLY A 10 -5.47 4.54 -19.42
CA GLY A 10 -6.34 3.90 -20.42
C GLY A 10 -6.50 2.40 -20.21
N SER A 11 -5.50 1.78 -19.59
CA SER A 11 -5.41 0.34 -19.34
C SER A 11 -4.59 0.07 -18.08
N TYR A 12 -4.46 -1.21 -17.72
CA TYR A 12 -3.52 -1.66 -16.69
C TYR A 12 -2.15 -2.06 -17.24
N GLU A 13 -1.83 -1.66 -18.48
CA GLU A 13 -0.49 -1.82 -19.02
C GLU A 13 0.52 -1.06 -18.16
N ARG A 14 1.60 -1.75 -17.77
CA ARG A 14 2.60 -1.26 -16.81
C ARG A 14 3.01 0.19 -17.05
N ARG A 15 3.36 0.52 -18.30
CA ARG A 15 3.85 1.85 -18.68
C ARG A 15 2.78 2.93 -18.47
N GLU A 16 1.52 2.64 -18.78
CA GLU A 16 0.44 3.62 -18.61
C GLU A 16 0.16 3.87 -17.12
N VAL A 17 0.13 2.80 -16.33
CA VAL A 17 -0.08 2.90 -14.88
C VAL A 17 1.05 3.67 -14.21
N GLU A 18 2.31 3.35 -14.53
CA GLU A 18 3.48 4.08 -14.01
C GLU A 18 3.42 5.57 -14.36
N GLN A 19 3.07 5.92 -15.60
CA GLN A 19 2.94 7.31 -16.02
C GLN A 19 1.82 8.05 -15.28
N ALA A 20 0.65 7.41 -15.11
CA ALA A 20 -0.48 8.00 -14.42
C ALA A 20 -0.17 8.22 -12.92
N VAL A 21 0.39 7.22 -12.24
CA VAL A 21 0.79 7.32 -10.83
C VAL A 21 1.86 8.37 -10.63
N ASN A 22 2.92 8.37 -11.45
CA ASN A 22 4.00 9.35 -11.33
C ASN A 22 3.48 10.78 -11.55
N LYS A 23 2.61 10.98 -12.55
CA LYS A 23 1.96 12.27 -12.79
C LYS A 23 1.20 12.75 -11.54
N CYS A 24 0.37 11.88 -10.96
CA CYS A 24 -0.41 12.24 -9.78
C CYS A 24 0.48 12.65 -8.59
N LEU A 25 1.53 11.86 -8.32
CA LEU A 25 2.45 12.14 -7.21
C LEU A 25 3.22 13.44 -7.43
N ARG A 26 3.69 13.72 -8.65
CA ARG A 26 4.37 14.98 -8.99
C ARG A 26 3.47 16.20 -8.83
N GLU A 27 2.21 16.12 -9.26
CA GLU A 27 1.24 17.22 -9.11
C GLU A 27 0.93 17.52 -7.63
N LEU A 28 1.08 16.52 -6.74
CA LEU A 28 0.99 16.71 -5.28
C LEU A 28 2.28 17.22 -4.64
N GLY A 29 3.31 17.50 -5.44
CA GLY A 29 4.62 18.01 -4.98
C GLY A 29 5.66 16.92 -4.72
N GLY A 30 5.45 15.72 -5.25
CA GLY A 30 6.37 14.59 -5.09
C GLY A 30 6.14 13.82 -3.80
N LEU A 31 6.52 12.54 -3.80
CA LEU A 31 6.35 11.68 -2.63
C LEU A 31 7.38 12.02 -1.54
N GLU A 32 8.53 12.56 -1.92
CA GLU A 32 9.59 13.09 -1.06
C GLU A 32 9.13 14.23 -0.13
N ARG A 33 7.98 14.85 -0.44
CA ARG A 33 7.33 15.81 0.47
C ARG A 33 6.76 15.15 1.72
N PHE A 34 6.43 13.86 1.64
CA PHE A 34 5.71 13.12 2.67
C PHE A 34 6.56 12.04 3.35
N ILE A 35 7.56 11.51 2.65
CA ILE A 35 8.45 10.46 3.17
C ILE A 35 9.92 10.79 2.92
N SER A 36 10.79 10.27 3.76
CA SER A 36 12.25 10.44 3.66
C SER A 36 12.98 9.10 3.47
N ALA A 37 14.22 9.16 2.98
CA ALA A 37 15.09 7.98 2.90
C ALA A 37 15.24 7.30 4.26
N GLY A 38 15.24 5.96 4.27
CA GLY A 38 15.29 5.14 5.49
C GLY A 38 13.97 5.04 6.25
N GLN A 39 12.95 5.85 5.94
CA GLN A 39 11.66 5.79 6.60
C GLN A 39 10.93 4.49 6.22
N ARG A 40 10.32 3.83 7.21
CA ARG A 40 9.43 2.69 6.99
C ARG A 40 8.07 3.17 6.52
N VAL A 41 7.55 2.58 5.44
CA VAL A 41 6.29 3.02 4.81
C VAL A 41 5.38 1.82 4.58
N LEU A 42 4.19 1.82 5.18
CA LEU A 42 3.16 0.86 4.83
C LEU A 42 2.49 1.28 3.52
N VAL A 43 2.55 0.42 2.50
CA VAL A 43 1.69 0.49 1.33
C VAL A 43 0.49 -0.42 1.58
N LYS A 44 -0.67 0.19 1.80
CA LYS A 44 -1.93 -0.51 2.06
C LYS A 44 -2.79 -0.58 0.79
N PRO A 45 -2.61 -1.55 -0.12
CA PRO A 45 -3.58 -1.77 -1.18
C PRO A 45 -4.94 -2.09 -0.55
N ASN A 46 -6.02 -1.85 -1.27
CA ASN A 46 -7.31 -2.44 -0.92
C ASN A 46 -7.31 -3.91 -1.38
N LEU A 47 -7.39 -4.84 -0.42
CA LEU A 47 -7.51 -6.29 -0.62
C LEU A 47 -8.77 -6.78 0.11
N LEU A 48 -9.64 -7.50 -0.59
CA LEU A 48 -10.90 -8.01 -0.05
C LEU A 48 -10.97 -9.54 -0.11
N ALA A 49 -10.70 -10.14 -1.28
CA ALA A 49 -10.94 -11.56 -1.53
C ALA A 49 -9.91 -12.14 -2.49
N ALA A 50 -9.66 -13.44 -2.41
CA ALA A 50 -8.63 -14.11 -3.21
C ALA A 50 -9.05 -14.29 -4.69
N ASP A 51 -9.08 -13.19 -5.42
CA ASP A 51 -9.52 -13.08 -6.81
C ASP A 51 -8.37 -12.68 -7.75
N PRO A 52 -8.44 -13.05 -9.05
CA PRO A 52 -7.44 -12.65 -10.02
C PRO A 52 -7.59 -11.16 -10.41
N PRO A 53 -6.53 -10.50 -10.88
CA PRO A 53 -6.53 -9.05 -11.18
C PRO A 53 -7.64 -8.60 -12.14
N GLU A 54 -7.99 -9.44 -13.12
CA GLU A 54 -8.97 -9.14 -14.16
C GLU A 54 -10.39 -8.97 -13.59
N LYS A 55 -10.66 -9.47 -12.38
CA LYS A 55 -11.94 -9.29 -11.69
C LYS A 55 -12.10 -7.90 -11.08
N GLY A 56 -11.01 -7.16 -10.85
CA GLY A 56 -11.04 -5.81 -10.29
C GLY A 56 -11.61 -5.70 -8.87
N THR A 57 -11.61 -6.80 -8.10
CA THR A 57 -12.08 -6.82 -6.70
C THR A 57 -11.04 -6.20 -5.76
N ASP A 58 -9.77 -6.49 -6.01
CA ASP A 58 -8.63 -5.96 -5.29
C ASP A 58 -7.92 -4.88 -6.10
N THR A 59 -7.02 -4.13 -5.44
CA THR A 59 -6.15 -3.17 -6.13
C THR A 59 -5.29 -3.88 -7.17
N HIS A 60 -5.28 -3.38 -8.41
CA HIS A 60 -4.50 -4.00 -9.47
C HIS A 60 -2.99 -3.98 -9.16
N PRO A 61 -2.25 -5.09 -9.35
CA PRO A 61 -0.86 -5.23 -8.92
C PRO A 61 0.09 -4.21 -9.56
N GLU A 62 -0.15 -3.80 -10.81
CA GLU A 62 0.68 -2.79 -11.47
C GLU A 62 0.55 -1.39 -10.84
N VAL A 63 -0.57 -1.07 -10.18
CA VAL A 63 -0.71 0.18 -9.40
C VAL A 63 0.18 0.11 -8.17
N VAL A 64 0.17 -1.03 -7.47
CA VAL A 64 1.03 -1.29 -6.32
C VAL A 64 2.50 -1.23 -6.72
N ARG A 65 2.87 -1.84 -7.85
CA ARG A 65 4.23 -1.76 -8.42
C ARG A 65 4.67 -0.32 -8.63
N ALA A 66 3.85 0.51 -9.28
CA ALA A 66 4.20 1.88 -9.58
C ALA A 66 4.47 2.67 -8.29
N VAL A 67 3.61 2.54 -7.28
CA VAL A 67 3.81 3.20 -5.97
C VAL A 67 5.07 2.70 -5.26
N LEU A 68 5.31 1.39 -5.25
CA LEU A 68 6.50 0.82 -4.62
C LEU A 68 7.80 1.31 -5.27
N LYS A 69 7.84 1.44 -6.60
CA LYS A 69 9.01 1.96 -7.32
C LYS A 69 9.34 3.39 -6.92
N GLU A 70 8.34 4.26 -6.74
CA GLU A 70 8.54 5.64 -6.28
C GLU A 70 9.06 5.69 -4.84
N ILE A 71 8.52 4.86 -3.95
CA ILE A 71 8.99 4.78 -2.54
C ILE A 71 10.44 4.27 -2.48
N LEU A 72 10.76 3.22 -3.24
CA LEU A 72 12.12 2.66 -3.30
C LEU A 72 13.11 3.66 -3.91
N ALA A 73 12.70 4.45 -4.91
CA ALA A 73 13.55 5.46 -5.54
C ALA A 73 13.96 6.58 -4.56
N ILE A 74 13.13 6.89 -3.55
CA ILE A 74 13.46 7.82 -2.46
C ILE A 74 14.45 7.20 -1.46
N GLY A 75 14.63 5.87 -1.48
CA GLY A 75 15.42 5.13 -0.50
C GLY A 75 14.66 4.84 0.80
N ALA A 76 13.33 4.95 0.79
CA ALA A 76 12.49 4.52 1.89
C ALA A 76 12.32 2.98 1.90
N GLN A 77 11.78 2.44 2.98
CA GLN A 77 11.64 1.01 3.23
C GLN A 77 10.15 0.62 3.22
N PRO A 78 9.57 0.27 2.05
CA PRO A 78 8.18 -0.12 1.98
C PRO A 78 7.93 -1.49 2.61
N ILE A 79 6.74 -1.68 3.14
CA ILE A 79 6.12 -2.97 3.44
C ILE A 79 4.70 -2.94 2.85
N VAL A 80 4.27 -4.04 2.23
CA VAL A 80 2.90 -4.15 1.71
C VAL A 80 2.05 -4.93 2.69
N GLY A 81 0.83 -4.45 2.96
CA GLY A 81 -0.12 -5.26 3.70
C GLY A 81 -1.50 -4.64 3.82
N ASP A 82 -2.49 -5.49 4.09
CA ASP A 82 -3.88 -5.11 4.35
C ASP A 82 -4.51 -6.16 5.28
N SER A 83 -5.77 -5.94 5.67
CA SER A 83 -6.57 -6.89 6.45
C SER A 83 -7.77 -7.38 5.64
N PRO A 84 -7.61 -8.40 4.76
CA PRO A 84 -8.68 -8.80 3.85
C PRO A 84 -9.92 -9.31 4.58
N GLY A 85 -11.10 -8.99 4.05
CA GLY A 85 -12.35 -9.50 4.60
C GLY A 85 -12.55 -11.01 4.39
N LEU A 86 -11.97 -11.57 3.33
CA LEU A 86 -12.12 -12.98 2.94
C LEU A 86 -10.77 -13.63 2.62
N GLY A 87 -10.21 -14.32 3.61
CA GLY A 87 -8.98 -15.11 3.48
C GLY A 87 -7.75 -14.43 4.08
N SER A 88 -6.61 -15.14 4.11
CA SER A 88 -5.36 -14.60 4.63
C SER A 88 -4.74 -13.59 3.67
N LEU A 89 -4.04 -12.58 4.21
CA LEU A 89 -3.26 -11.61 3.42
C LEU A 89 -2.36 -12.30 2.38
N SER A 90 -1.65 -13.36 2.79
CA SER A 90 -0.79 -14.14 1.90
C SER A 90 -1.55 -14.71 0.70
N ARG A 91 -2.70 -15.34 0.92
CA ARG A 91 -3.50 -15.98 -0.14
C ARG A 91 -4.11 -14.94 -1.07
N VAL A 92 -4.66 -13.87 -0.49
CA VAL A 92 -5.31 -12.80 -1.25
C VAL A 92 -4.28 -12.07 -2.10
N ALA A 93 -3.14 -11.67 -1.52
CA ALA A 93 -2.06 -11.03 -2.26
C ALA A 93 -1.46 -11.92 -3.36
N GLU A 94 -1.41 -13.25 -3.17
CA GLU A 94 -0.96 -14.18 -4.21
C GLU A 94 -1.94 -14.22 -5.39
N LYS A 95 -3.25 -14.31 -5.12
CA LYS A 95 -4.27 -14.32 -6.17
C LYS A 95 -4.40 -12.98 -6.89
N ALA A 96 -4.28 -11.86 -6.17
CA ALA A 96 -4.25 -10.52 -6.74
C ALA A 96 -2.95 -10.20 -7.49
N GLY A 97 -1.98 -11.12 -7.53
CA GLY A 97 -0.68 -10.92 -8.18
C GLY A 97 0.29 -9.98 -7.44
N ILE A 98 -0.13 -9.36 -6.34
CA ILE A 98 0.67 -8.42 -5.53
C ILE A 98 1.87 -9.13 -4.89
N ALA A 99 1.71 -10.36 -4.43
CA ALA A 99 2.82 -11.12 -3.84
C ALA A 99 3.97 -11.32 -4.84
N CYS A 100 3.67 -11.45 -6.15
CA CYS A 100 4.69 -11.52 -7.19
C CYS A 100 5.48 -10.21 -7.28
N ILE A 101 4.79 -9.07 -7.26
CA ILE A 101 5.40 -7.73 -7.25
C ILE A 101 6.32 -7.55 -6.05
N CYS A 102 5.85 -7.94 -4.86
CA CYS A 102 6.63 -7.88 -3.62
C CYS A 102 7.94 -8.68 -3.75
N ARG A 103 7.89 -9.91 -4.29
CA ARG A 103 9.07 -10.75 -4.51
C ARG A 103 10.05 -10.11 -5.51
N GLU A 104 9.55 -9.64 -6.65
CA GLU A 104 10.39 -9.02 -7.69
C GLU A 104 11.12 -7.76 -7.18
N LEU A 105 10.41 -6.90 -6.45
CA LEU A 105 10.95 -5.65 -5.92
C LEU A 105 11.68 -5.83 -4.58
N LYS A 106 11.74 -7.05 -4.04
CA LYS A 106 12.31 -7.37 -2.72
C LYS A 106 11.67 -6.55 -1.59
N VAL A 107 10.36 -6.34 -1.68
CA VAL A 107 9.54 -5.65 -0.69
C VAL A 107 8.83 -6.70 0.18
N PRO A 108 8.90 -6.62 1.51
CA PRO A 108 8.19 -7.56 2.37
C PRO A 108 6.67 -7.42 2.22
N LEU A 109 5.98 -8.57 2.19
CA LEU A 109 4.55 -8.67 2.45
C LEU A 109 4.38 -8.91 3.96
N GLY A 110 3.57 -8.11 4.62
CA GLY A 110 3.30 -8.22 6.05
C GLY A 110 2.72 -9.58 6.42
N THR A 111 3.05 -10.06 7.63
CA THR A 111 2.43 -11.26 8.20
C THR A 111 1.12 -10.96 8.89
N PHE A 112 1.06 -9.82 9.61
CA PHE A 112 -0.14 -9.21 10.19
C PHE A 112 -0.95 -10.19 11.04
N ASN A 113 -0.25 -11.06 11.76
CA ASN A 113 -0.83 -12.13 12.58
C ASN A 113 -0.73 -11.84 14.09
N GLN A 114 -0.02 -10.77 14.47
CA GLN A 114 0.15 -10.36 15.85
C GLN A 114 -0.39 -8.95 16.04
N GLU A 115 -1.39 -8.82 16.92
CA GLU A 115 -1.94 -7.53 17.31
C GLU A 115 -1.33 -7.05 18.62
N VAL A 116 -1.13 -5.75 18.72
CA VAL A 116 -0.77 -5.03 19.95
C VAL A 116 -1.81 -3.94 20.21
N GLN A 117 -2.19 -3.78 21.47
CA GLN A 117 -3.08 -2.69 21.87
C GLN A 117 -2.32 -1.38 21.91
N VAL A 118 -2.63 -0.48 20.99
CA VAL A 118 -2.04 0.85 20.96
C VAL A 118 -3.01 1.81 21.63
N ARG A 119 -2.55 2.47 22.70
CA ARG A 119 -3.31 3.54 23.35
C ARG A 119 -3.36 4.74 22.41
N THR A 120 -4.57 5.25 22.19
CA THR A 120 -4.78 6.43 21.35
C THR A 120 -4.40 7.69 22.11
N ALA A 121 -4.55 8.84 21.44
CA ALA A 121 -4.40 10.14 22.07
C ALA A 121 -5.20 10.21 23.40
N PRO A 122 -4.63 10.75 24.49
CA PRO A 122 -5.26 10.78 25.82
C PRO A 122 -6.70 11.35 25.82
N GLU A 123 -6.97 12.26 24.89
CA GLU A 123 -8.25 12.94 24.64
C GLU A 123 -9.27 12.15 23.80
N GLY A 124 -9.01 10.87 23.49
CA GLY A 124 -9.92 9.99 22.74
C GLY A 124 -11.31 9.90 23.38
N LYS A 125 -12.36 10.32 22.65
CA LYS A 125 -13.74 10.37 23.14
C LYS A 125 -14.48 9.03 23.08
N ILE A 126 -14.23 8.22 22.04
CA ILE A 126 -14.95 6.96 21.77
C ILE A 126 -14.01 5.77 21.93
N LEU A 127 -12.91 5.74 21.17
CA LEU A 127 -11.93 4.66 21.20
C LEU A 127 -10.63 5.14 21.85
N LYS A 128 -10.31 4.59 23.03
CA LYS A 128 -9.11 4.95 23.83
C LYS A 128 -7.89 4.06 23.54
N SER A 129 -8.13 2.93 22.89
CA SER A 129 -7.11 2.06 22.33
C SER A 129 -7.69 1.30 21.14
N PHE A 130 -6.87 0.94 20.17
CA PHE A 130 -7.23 -0.04 19.14
C PHE A 130 -6.11 -1.05 18.93
N PRO A 131 -6.47 -2.27 18.51
CA PRO A 131 -5.48 -3.21 18.02
C PRO A 131 -4.82 -2.66 16.76
N LEU A 132 -3.50 -2.67 16.73
CA LEU A 132 -2.70 -2.54 15.51
C LEU A 132 -1.86 -3.78 15.34
N VAL A 133 -1.58 -4.13 14.08
CA VAL A 133 -0.58 -5.17 13.80
C VAL A 133 0.79 -4.70 14.27
N LYS A 134 1.54 -5.59 14.92
CA LYS A 134 2.80 -5.26 15.61
C LYS A 134 3.81 -4.62 14.67
N GLU A 135 3.87 -5.07 13.42
CA GLU A 135 4.76 -4.55 12.39
C GLU A 135 4.58 -3.04 12.12
N MET A 136 3.43 -2.46 12.49
CA MET A 136 3.13 -1.02 12.37
C MET A 136 3.51 -0.19 13.60
N THR A 137 3.95 -0.84 14.68
CA THR A 137 4.35 -0.18 15.93
C THR A 137 5.86 -0.20 16.18
N GLU A 138 6.57 -0.97 15.36
CA GLU A 138 8.04 -1.05 15.31
C GLU A 138 8.59 -0.06 14.27
#